data_AF-A0A0T7A6L5-F1
#
_entry.id   AF-A0A0T7A6L5-F1
#
_cell.length_a   1.000
_cell.length_b   1.000
_cell.length_c   1.000
_cell.angle_alpha   90.00
_cell.angle_beta   90.00
_cell.angle_gamma   90.00
#
_symmetry.space_group_name_H-M   'P 1'
#
loop_
_entity.id
_entity.type
_entity.pdbx_description
1 polymer ?
#
loop_
_entity_poly.entity_id
_entity_poly.type
_entity_poly.pdbx_seq_one_letter_code
_entity_poly.pdbx_strand_id
1 'polypeptide(L)'
;MIRKTTIVLGSAIAMMISSPTSRVFAQQTASAPAALQQVTPEPLSDDELEILVARIALYPDELVALISAAALYPLQIVEAERFLEAREKKPDMKPKDDWDGSVISLLNYPQIVKMMAEDLDWTQSFGDAIANQQKDVLIAIQQLRDEAVAKNIIKSDDKVTVVQEGDNVVIQAANPETIYVPQYPPEMLYEPNYAPAPISYYEEPSPAYWYPGATFFAGAVTGAAFAAIVDWDDWGVWGGRW
;
A
#
# COMPACT_ATOMS: atom_id res chain seq x y z
N MET A 1 -9.53 64.29 -75.60
CA MET A 1 -10.87 64.89 -75.78
C MET A 1 -11.37 65.32 -74.39
N ILE A 2 -11.44 66.65 -74.16
CA ILE A 2 -12.39 67.39 -73.29
C ILE A 2 -12.42 67.01 -71.77
N ARG A 3 -12.27 67.87 -70.75
CA ARG A 3 -12.06 69.32 -70.59
C ARG A 3 -11.74 69.62 -69.09
N LYS A 4 -10.90 70.65 -68.88
CA LYS A 4 -10.96 71.72 -67.85
C LYS A 4 -10.65 71.45 -66.36
N THR A 5 -9.47 71.95 -65.98
CA THR A 5 -9.11 72.89 -64.88
C THR A 5 -10.24 73.48 -64.04
N THR A 6 -10.05 73.61 -62.70
CA THR A 6 -10.23 74.84 -61.88
C THR A 6 -9.61 74.66 -60.47
N ILE A 7 -9.22 75.79 -59.87
CA ILE A 7 -8.42 76.08 -58.67
C ILE A 7 -9.29 76.29 -57.40
N VAL A 8 -8.77 75.79 -56.25
CA VAL A 8 -8.77 76.30 -54.84
C VAL A 8 -10.09 76.67 -54.13
N LEU A 9 -10.29 76.19 -52.88
CA LEU A 9 -10.51 76.97 -51.63
C LEU A 9 -10.68 76.04 -50.41
N GLY A 10 -10.42 76.56 -49.21
CA GLY A 10 -10.25 75.82 -47.95
C GLY A 10 -11.51 75.48 -47.15
N SER A 11 -11.33 74.85 -45.98
CA SER A 11 -12.08 75.12 -44.74
C SER A 11 -11.54 74.32 -43.56
N ALA A 12 -11.58 74.92 -42.37
CA ALA A 12 -11.16 74.37 -41.08
C ALA A 12 -12.37 73.85 -40.28
N ILE A 13 -12.25 72.75 -39.54
CA ILE A 13 -13.23 72.34 -38.52
C ILE A 13 -12.52 71.82 -37.26
N ALA A 14 -13.06 72.28 -36.13
CA ALA A 14 -12.58 72.22 -34.76
C ALA A 14 -12.64 70.82 -34.09
N MET A 15 -11.71 70.60 -33.17
CA MET A 15 -11.60 69.42 -32.29
C MET A 15 -12.46 69.62 -31.03
N MET A 16 -13.49 68.78 -30.83
CA MET A 16 -14.21 68.70 -29.56
C MET A 16 -13.59 67.61 -28.68
N ILE A 17 -13.19 68.00 -27.46
CA ILE A 17 -12.66 67.11 -26.42
C ILE A 17 -13.85 66.62 -25.58
N SER A 18 -14.07 65.31 -25.52
CA SER A 18 -14.99 64.67 -24.56
C SER A 18 -14.18 63.85 -23.56
N SER A 19 -14.27 64.19 -22.29
CA SER A 19 -13.65 63.43 -21.19
C SER A 19 -14.60 62.33 -20.69
N PRO A 20 -14.13 61.07 -20.50
CA PRO A 20 -14.88 60.07 -19.76
C PRO A 20 -14.58 60.15 -18.26
N THR A 21 -15.63 60.31 -17.46
CA THR A 21 -15.65 60.12 -16.00
C THR A 21 -15.44 58.64 -15.67
N SER A 22 -14.30 58.30 -15.07
CA SER A 22 -14.04 56.94 -14.57
C SER A 22 -14.50 56.82 -13.11
N ARG A 23 -15.36 55.84 -12.86
CA ARG A 23 -15.85 55.47 -11.52
C ARG A 23 -14.71 54.82 -10.72
N VAL A 24 -14.49 55.30 -9.49
CA VAL A 24 -13.58 54.68 -8.53
C VAL A 24 -14.29 53.49 -7.89
N PHE A 25 -13.83 52.27 -8.19
CA PHE A 25 -14.16 51.08 -7.40
C PHE A 25 -13.14 50.95 -6.27
N ALA A 26 -13.61 50.79 -5.04
CA ALA A 26 -12.76 50.43 -3.92
C ALA A 26 -12.20 49.01 -4.16
N GLN A 27 -10.89 48.90 -4.33
CA GLN A 27 -10.22 47.61 -4.51
C GLN A 27 -10.03 46.98 -3.13
N GLN A 28 -11.00 46.13 -2.75
CA GLN A 28 -10.84 45.25 -1.60
C GLN A 28 -9.71 44.27 -1.93
N THR A 29 -8.57 44.41 -1.26
CA THR A 29 -7.46 43.45 -1.35
C THR A 29 -7.97 42.10 -0.88
N ALA A 30 -8.17 41.18 -1.82
CA ALA A 30 -8.43 39.79 -1.52
C ALA A 30 -7.21 39.22 -0.80
N SER A 31 -7.38 38.83 0.46
CA SER A 31 -6.41 38.02 1.18
C SER A 31 -6.18 36.73 0.38
N ALA A 32 -4.93 36.44 0.02
CA ALA A 32 -4.59 35.16 -0.58
C ALA A 32 -5.02 34.02 0.38
N PRO A 33 -5.59 32.92 -0.12
CA PRO A 33 -5.89 31.77 0.73
C PRO A 33 -4.57 31.32 1.38
N ALA A 34 -4.59 31.18 2.70
CA ALA A 34 -3.47 30.59 3.43
C ALA A 34 -3.18 29.22 2.81
N ALA A 35 -1.94 29.00 2.37
CA ALA A 35 -1.51 27.68 1.94
C ALA A 35 -1.71 26.74 3.13
N LEU A 36 -2.64 25.78 3.00
CA LEU A 36 -2.72 24.66 3.91
C LEU A 36 -1.36 23.94 3.78
N GLN A 37 -0.50 24.09 4.78
CA GLN A 37 0.68 23.25 4.91
C GLN A 37 0.16 21.83 5.00
N GLN A 38 0.39 21.02 3.95
CA GLN A 38 0.26 19.58 4.06
C GLN A 38 1.24 19.17 5.15
N VAL A 39 0.72 18.82 6.32
CA VAL A 39 1.49 18.18 7.36
C VAL A 39 1.77 16.78 6.83
N THR A 40 2.93 16.59 6.21
CA THR A 40 3.44 15.24 5.95
C THR A 40 3.60 14.60 7.32
N PRO A 41 2.97 13.44 7.61
CA PRO A 41 3.21 12.73 8.84
C PRO A 41 4.71 12.52 9.03
N GLU A 42 5.21 12.73 10.25
CA GLU A 42 6.60 12.42 10.54
C GLU A 42 6.82 10.92 10.34
N PRO A 43 7.98 10.52 9.76
CA PRO A 43 8.34 9.12 9.68
C PRO A 43 8.31 8.43 11.03
N LEU A 44 7.93 7.14 11.03
CA LEU A 44 8.03 6.31 12.22
C LEU A 44 9.51 6.07 12.51
N SER A 45 9.86 5.98 13.80
CA SER A 45 11.19 5.56 14.22
C SER A 45 11.42 4.06 13.99
N ASP A 46 12.68 3.62 14.00
CA ASP A 46 13.07 2.21 13.84
C ASP A 46 12.33 1.31 14.85
N ASP A 47 12.30 1.69 16.13
CA ASP A 47 11.59 0.94 17.18
C ASP A 47 10.07 0.86 16.92
N GLU A 48 9.46 1.94 16.41
CA GLU A 48 8.03 1.95 16.05
C GLU A 48 7.74 1.07 14.83
N LEU A 49 8.66 1.03 13.86
CA LEU A 49 8.56 0.15 12.69
C LEU A 49 8.72 -1.32 13.07
N GLU A 50 9.67 -1.65 13.93
CA GLU A 50 9.80 -3.02 14.48
C GLU A 50 8.49 -3.47 15.14
N ILE A 51 7.91 -2.65 16.02
CA ILE A 51 6.62 -2.96 16.67
C ILE A 51 5.51 -3.13 15.63
N LEU A 52 5.45 -2.25 14.63
CA LEU A 52 4.43 -2.25 13.59
C LEU A 52 4.46 -3.55 12.76
N VAL A 53 5.66 -4.01 12.38
CA VAL A 53 5.84 -5.17 11.48
C VAL A 53 5.94 -6.50 12.21
N ALA A 54 6.16 -6.51 13.53
CA ALA A 54 6.40 -7.73 14.31
C ALA A 54 5.36 -8.82 14.08
N ARG A 55 4.07 -8.46 13.90
CA ARG A 55 2.98 -9.42 13.70
C ARG A 55 2.99 -10.17 12.37
N ILE A 56 3.72 -9.65 11.37
CA ILE A 56 3.89 -10.29 10.06
C ILE A 56 5.34 -10.68 9.77
N ALA A 57 6.30 -10.31 10.62
CA ALA A 57 7.73 -10.48 10.38
C ALA A 57 8.14 -11.94 10.07
N LEU A 58 7.47 -12.92 10.68
CA LEU A 58 7.77 -14.35 10.45
C LEU A 58 6.89 -15.00 9.39
N TYR A 59 6.09 -14.22 8.66
CA TYR A 59 5.27 -14.76 7.58
C TYR A 59 6.13 -15.03 6.35
N PRO A 60 5.72 -15.98 5.49
CA PRO A 60 6.34 -16.15 4.18
C PRO A 60 6.35 -14.83 3.38
N ASP A 61 7.41 -14.58 2.63
CA ASP A 61 7.67 -13.33 1.91
C ASP A 61 6.52 -12.98 0.95
N GLU A 62 5.93 -14.00 0.32
CA GLU A 62 4.77 -13.85 -0.55
C GLU A 62 3.54 -13.30 0.19
N LEU A 63 3.36 -13.65 1.47
CA LEU A 63 2.27 -13.16 2.29
C LEU A 63 2.56 -11.75 2.80
N VAL A 64 3.81 -11.47 3.18
CA VAL A 64 4.26 -10.12 3.55
C VAL A 64 4.00 -9.15 2.41
N ALA A 65 4.42 -9.49 1.19
CA ALA A 65 4.20 -8.65 0.01
C ALA A 65 2.71 -8.41 -0.27
N LEU A 66 1.90 -9.45 -0.12
CA LEU A 66 0.47 -9.39 -0.35
C LEU A 66 -0.23 -8.46 0.67
N ILE A 67 0.14 -8.56 1.94
CA ILE A 67 -0.36 -7.69 3.01
C ILE A 67 0.07 -6.24 2.75
N SER A 68 1.32 -6.01 2.36
CA SER A 68 1.84 -4.68 2.02
C SER A 68 1.07 -4.02 0.88
N ALA A 69 0.78 -4.75 -0.20
CA ALA A 69 -0.01 -4.21 -1.32
C ALA A 69 -1.47 -3.95 -0.92
N ALA A 70 -2.08 -4.86 -0.15
CA ALA A 70 -3.48 -4.75 0.23
C ALA A 70 -3.74 -3.67 1.30
N ALA A 71 -2.75 -3.35 2.13
CA ALA A 71 -2.84 -2.32 3.17
C ALA A 71 -3.10 -0.90 2.61
N LEU A 72 -2.81 -0.67 1.33
CA LEU A 72 -3.16 0.58 0.63
C LEU A 72 -4.67 0.74 0.37
N TYR A 73 -5.45 -0.31 0.57
CA TYR A 73 -6.88 -0.37 0.26
C TYR A 73 -7.71 -0.72 1.50
N PRO A 74 -7.59 0.03 2.64
CA PRO A 74 -8.23 -0.35 3.90
C PRO A 74 -9.75 -0.44 3.82
N LEU A 75 -10.39 0.40 2.99
CA LEU A 75 -11.83 0.27 2.73
C LEU A 75 -12.17 -1.08 2.09
N GLN A 76 -11.39 -1.53 1.10
CA GLN A 76 -11.64 -2.81 0.43
C GLN A 76 -11.39 -3.99 1.37
N ILE A 77 -10.44 -3.88 2.31
CA ILE A 77 -10.22 -4.88 3.37
C ILE A 77 -11.47 -5.08 4.23
N VAL A 78 -12.10 -3.98 4.70
CA VAL A 78 -13.35 -4.07 5.48
C VAL A 78 -14.48 -4.68 4.64
N GLU A 79 -14.56 -4.34 3.36
CA GLU A 79 -15.56 -4.94 2.48
C GLU A 79 -15.27 -6.43 2.20
N ALA A 80 -14.01 -6.82 2.12
CA ALA A 80 -13.55 -8.19 1.94
C ALA A 80 -13.90 -9.07 3.16
N GLU A 81 -13.73 -8.56 4.38
CA GLU A 81 -14.15 -9.26 5.60
C GLU A 81 -15.65 -9.56 5.56
N ARG A 82 -16.48 -8.52 5.35
CA ARG A 82 -17.95 -8.67 5.25
C ARG A 82 -18.37 -9.60 4.12
N PHE A 83 -17.61 -9.63 3.02
CA PHE A 83 -17.82 -10.55 1.92
C PHE A 83 -17.55 -12.00 2.33
N LEU A 84 -16.45 -12.26 3.03
CA LEU A 84 -16.11 -13.60 3.54
C LEU A 84 -17.16 -14.11 4.52
N GLU A 85 -17.64 -13.27 5.44
CA GLU A 85 -18.75 -13.61 6.35
C GLU A 85 -20.04 -13.93 5.58
N ALA A 86 -20.39 -13.14 4.57
CA ALA A 86 -21.58 -13.36 3.77
C ALA A 86 -21.50 -14.66 2.95
N ARG A 87 -20.29 -15.00 2.49
CA ARG A 87 -19.97 -16.18 1.68
C ARG A 87 -20.17 -17.49 2.41
N GLU A 88 -20.02 -17.54 3.74
CA GLU A 88 -20.34 -18.71 4.55
C GLU A 88 -21.79 -19.19 4.32
N LYS A 89 -22.71 -18.24 4.05
CA LYS A 89 -24.13 -18.52 3.79
C LYS A 89 -24.47 -18.51 2.30
N LYS A 90 -23.62 -17.92 1.46
CA LYS A 90 -23.84 -17.70 0.02
C LYS A 90 -22.55 -18.00 -0.76
N PRO A 91 -22.20 -19.29 -0.95
CA PRO A 91 -20.90 -19.68 -1.50
C PRO A 91 -20.66 -19.17 -2.93
N ASP A 92 -21.72 -18.96 -3.73
CA ASP A 92 -21.62 -18.49 -5.12
C ASP A 92 -21.41 -16.97 -5.25
N MET A 93 -21.34 -16.23 -4.14
CA MET A 93 -21.11 -14.79 -4.17
C MET A 93 -19.71 -14.48 -4.74
N LYS A 94 -19.62 -13.42 -5.55
CA LYS A 94 -18.37 -12.97 -6.15
C LYS A 94 -17.89 -11.67 -5.50
N PRO A 95 -16.57 -11.47 -5.37
CA PRO A 95 -16.04 -10.19 -4.93
C PRO A 95 -16.39 -9.11 -5.95
N LYS A 96 -16.21 -7.84 -5.58
CA LYS A 96 -16.47 -6.75 -6.51
C LYS A 96 -15.38 -6.69 -7.58
N ASP A 97 -15.78 -6.38 -8.81
CA ASP A 97 -14.87 -6.32 -9.97
C ASP A 97 -13.90 -5.12 -9.92
N ASP A 98 -14.15 -4.15 -9.04
CA ASP A 98 -13.33 -2.94 -8.85
C ASP A 98 -12.35 -3.02 -7.67
N TRP A 99 -12.30 -4.14 -6.95
CA TRP A 99 -11.28 -4.37 -5.93
C TRP A 99 -9.89 -4.58 -6.53
N ASP A 100 -8.88 -4.18 -5.78
CA ASP A 100 -7.49 -4.41 -6.14
C ASP A 100 -7.14 -5.91 -6.13
N GLY A 101 -6.24 -6.32 -7.02
CA GLY A 101 -5.82 -7.71 -7.15
C GLY A 101 -5.21 -8.29 -5.88
N SER A 102 -4.55 -7.46 -5.07
CA SER A 102 -4.02 -7.86 -3.75
C SER A 102 -5.14 -8.16 -2.74
N VAL A 103 -6.18 -7.32 -2.67
CA VAL A 103 -7.34 -7.57 -1.79
C VAL A 103 -8.09 -8.83 -2.22
N ILE A 104 -8.30 -9.01 -3.53
CA ILE A 104 -8.90 -10.22 -4.09
C ILE A 104 -8.09 -11.47 -3.72
N SER A 105 -6.77 -11.36 -3.76
CA SER A 105 -5.84 -12.42 -3.42
C SER A 105 -5.88 -12.78 -1.94
N LEU A 106 -6.01 -11.78 -1.06
CA LEU A 106 -6.16 -11.97 0.39
C LEU A 106 -7.45 -12.71 0.78
N LEU A 107 -8.45 -12.82 -0.08
CA LEU A 107 -9.63 -13.66 0.19
C LEU A 107 -9.27 -15.15 0.37
N ASN A 108 -8.08 -15.56 -0.10
CA ASN A 108 -7.49 -16.87 0.20
C ASN A 108 -6.95 -16.98 1.63
N TYR A 109 -6.93 -15.90 2.41
CA TYR A 109 -6.42 -15.87 3.78
C TYR A 109 -7.41 -15.12 4.70
N PRO A 110 -8.59 -15.71 4.99
CA PRO A 110 -9.64 -15.06 5.77
C PRO A 110 -9.17 -14.49 7.12
N GLN A 111 -8.26 -15.19 7.79
CA GLN A 111 -7.62 -14.78 9.03
C GLN A 111 -6.81 -13.48 8.90
N ILE A 112 -6.16 -13.26 7.75
CA ILE A 112 -5.41 -12.04 7.48
C ILE A 112 -6.39 -10.91 7.18
N VAL A 113 -7.38 -11.14 6.32
CA VAL A 113 -8.43 -10.13 6.04
C VAL A 113 -9.09 -9.68 7.34
N LYS A 114 -9.44 -10.64 8.20
CA LYS A 114 -10.02 -10.38 9.53
C LYS A 114 -9.07 -9.56 10.41
N MET A 115 -7.81 -9.98 10.55
CA MET A 115 -6.80 -9.23 11.32
C MET A 115 -6.70 -7.77 10.84
N MET A 116 -6.64 -7.55 9.53
CA MET A 116 -6.53 -6.22 8.94
C MET A 116 -7.81 -5.39 9.13
N ALA A 117 -8.99 -6.03 9.07
CA ALA A 117 -10.28 -5.36 9.20
C ALA A 117 -10.66 -5.05 10.65
N GLU A 118 -10.29 -5.91 11.61
CA GLU A 118 -10.54 -5.69 13.04
C GLU A 118 -9.57 -4.65 13.65
N ASP A 119 -8.35 -4.52 13.13
CA ASP A 119 -7.34 -3.54 13.55
C ASP A 119 -7.04 -2.53 12.43
N LEU A 120 -7.99 -1.62 12.20
CA LEU A 120 -7.87 -0.62 11.14
C LEU A 120 -6.79 0.43 11.39
N ASP A 121 -6.52 0.74 12.66
CA ASP A 121 -5.47 1.69 13.03
C ASP A 121 -4.09 1.11 12.62
N TRP A 122 -3.86 -0.19 12.88
CA TRP A 122 -2.67 -0.88 12.39
C TRP A 122 -2.65 -0.94 10.85
N THR A 123 -3.74 -1.32 10.20
CA THR A 123 -3.79 -1.43 8.73
C THR A 123 -3.48 -0.10 8.05
N GLN A 124 -4.02 1.00 8.56
CA GLN A 124 -3.73 2.35 8.07
C GLN A 124 -2.27 2.73 8.31
N SER A 125 -1.77 2.54 9.54
CA SER A 125 -0.38 2.87 9.89
C SER A 125 0.61 2.08 9.04
N PHE A 126 0.34 0.79 8.81
CA PHE A 126 1.16 -0.07 7.97
C PHE A 126 1.08 0.33 6.49
N GLY A 127 -0.12 0.62 5.97
CA GLY A 127 -0.28 1.13 4.60
C GLY A 127 0.44 2.46 4.36
N ASP A 128 0.36 3.39 5.33
CA ASP A 128 1.06 4.68 5.27
C ASP A 128 2.58 4.50 5.34
N ALA A 129 3.08 3.57 6.18
CA ALA A 129 4.49 3.24 6.24
C ALA A 129 4.98 2.60 4.92
N ILE A 130 4.21 1.70 4.30
CA ILE A 130 4.54 1.14 2.99
C ILE A 130 4.57 2.22 1.90
N ALA A 131 3.64 3.18 1.94
CA ALA A 131 3.56 4.24 0.93
C ALA A 131 4.69 5.29 1.04
N ASN A 132 5.17 5.54 2.27
CA ASN A 132 6.07 6.68 2.54
C ASN A 132 7.47 6.29 3.06
N GLN A 133 7.64 5.08 3.58
CA GLN A 133 8.83 4.58 4.30
C GLN A 133 9.11 3.10 3.97
N GLN A 134 8.80 2.65 2.75
CA GLN A 134 8.88 1.23 2.35
C GLN A 134 10.22 0.58 2.70
N LYS A 135 11.32 1.29 2.45
CA LYS A 135 12.67 0.77 2.74
C LYS A 135 12.85 0.45 4.22
N ASP A 136 12.46 1.37 5.09
CA ASP A 136 12.65 1.22 6.53
C ASP A 136 11.73 0.14 7.11
N VAL A 137 10.52 -0.01 6.54
CA VAL A 137 9.62 -1.15 6.84
C VAL A 137 10.28 -2.50 6.53
N LEU A 138 10.91 -2.63 5.36
CA LEU A 138 11.57 -3.87 4.97
C LEU A 138 12.83 -4.15 5.82
N ILE A 139 13.59 -3.11 6.18
CA ILE A 139 14.70 -3.24 7.12
C ILE A 139 14.22 -3.74 8.48
N ALA A 140 13.14 -3.17 9.02
CA ALA A 140 12.58 -3.60 10.30
C ALA A 140 12.14 -5.08 10.27
N ILE A 141 11.56 -5.55 9.16
CA ILE A 141 11.21 -6.97 9.00
C ILE A 141 12.46 -7.85 9.05
N GLN A 142 13.54 -7.47 8.36
CA GLN A 142 14.80 -8.24 8.37
C GLN A 142 15.45 -8.25 9.76
N GLN A 143 15.47 -7.12 10.47
CA GLN A 143 15.99 -7.05 11.84
C GLN A 143 15.28 -8.05 12.79
N LEU A 144 13.95 -8.11 12.71
CA LEU A 144 13.18 -9.06 13.52
C LEU A 144 13.38 -10.52 13.10
N ARG A 145 13.62 -10.77 11.80
CA ARG A 145 13.91 -12.13 11.30
C ARG A 145 15.30 -12.60 11.73
N ASP A 146 16.30 -11.73 11.67
CA ASP A 146 17.66 -12.01 12.17
C ASP A 146 17.61 -12.38 13.67
N GLU A 147 16.86 -11.59 14.46
CA GLU A 147 16.68 -11.85 15.88
C GLU A 147 15.97 -13.20 16.12
N ALA A 148 14.95 -13.51 15.32
CA ALA A 148 14.25 -14.79 15.40
C ALA A 148 15.16 -15.99 15.07
N VAL A 149 16.03 -15.87 14.05
CA VAL A 149 17.02 -16.90 13.70
C VAL A 149 18.06 -17.04 14.81
N ALA A 150 18.62 -15.93 15.29
CA ALA A 150 19.63 -15.91 16.36
C ALA A 150 19.11 -16.57 17.65
N LYS A 151 17.86 -16.27 18.03
CA LYS A 151 17.17 -16.86 19.20
C LYS A 151 16.59 -18.25 18.96
N ASN A 152 16.75 -18.84 17.77
CA ASN A 152 16.17 -20.14 17.40
C ASN A 152 14.63 -20.19 17.52
N ILE A 153 13.95 -19.05 17.34
CA ILE A 153 12.50 -18.92 17.39
C ILE A 153 11.86 -19.55 16.15
N ILE A 154 12.44 -19.32 14.97
CA ILE A 154 11.96 -19.87 13.70
C ILE A 154 13.01 -20.82 13.09
N LYS A 155 12.53 -21.91 12.48
CA LYS A 155 13.33 -22.92 11.79
C LYS A 155 12.55 -23.48 10.62
N SER A 156 13.24 -24.01 9.62
CA SER A 156 12.59 -24.76 8.54
C SER A 156 11.89 -26.01 9.09
N ASP A 157 10.67 -26.23 8.63
CA ASP A 157 9.83 -27.38 8.97
C ASP A 157 9.02 -27.83 7.72
N ASP A 158 7.92 -28.56 7.92
CA ASP A 158 7.06 -29.02 6.83
C ASP A 158 6.02 -27.98 6.38
N LYS A 159 6.07 -26.75 6.92
CA LYS A 159 5.18 -25.62 6.63
C LYS A 159 5.94 -24.47 5.97
N VAL A 160 7.12 -24.13 6.49
CA VAL A 160 7.97 -23.05 5.99
C VAL A 160 9.42 -23.49 5.82
N THR A 161 10.11 -22.87 4.85
CA THR A 161 11.55 -22.98 4.68
C THR A 161 12.18 -21.63 5.01
N VAL A 162 13.15 -21.62 5.91
CA VAL A 162 13.97 -20.46 6.25
C VAL A 162 15.31 -20.59 5.55
N VAL A 163 15.67 -19.61 4.72
CA VAL A 163 16.90 -19.59 3.92
C VAL A 163 17.65 -18.29 4.20
N GLN A 164 18.97 -18.37 4.38
CA GLN A 164 19.83 -17.19 4.39
C GLN A 164 20.30 -16.92 2.95
N GLU A 165 19.91 -15.78 2.38
CA GLU A 165 20.34 -15.32 1.06
C GLU A 165 21.13 -14.02 1.21
N GLY A 166 22.46 -14.12 1.15
CA GLY A 166 23.33 -13.00 1.49
C GLY A 166 23.16 -12.62 2.96
N ASP A 167 22.83 -11.35 3.21
CA ASP A 167 22.55 -10.81 4.54
C ASP A 167 21.05 -10.90 4.91
N ASN A 168 20.20 -11.44 4.03
CA ASN A 168 18.75 -11.47 4.23
C ASN A 168 18.26 -12.86 4.69
N VAL A 169 17.24 -12.87 5.55
CA VAL A 169 16.47 -14.04 5.92
C VAL A 169 15.20 -14.09 5.06
N VAL A 170 15.13 -15.12 4.21
CA VAL A 170 14.00 -15.40 3.32
C VAL A 170 13.15 -16.51 3.92
N ILE A 171 11.85 -16.28 4.05
CA ILE A 171 10.88 -17.26 4.54
C ILE A 171 9.94 -17.60 3.38
N GLN A 172 9.87 -18.88 3.02
CA GLN A 172 9.03 -19.38 1.93
C GLN A 172 8.09 -20.47 2.45
N ALA A 173 6.93 -20.64 1.83
CA ALA A 173 6.16 -21.85 2.03
C ALA A 173 6.98 -23.09 1.62
N ALA A 174 6.98 -24.12 2.47
CA ALA A 174 7.64 -25.39 2.16
C ALA A 174 6.97 -26.12 0.98
N ASN A 175 5.69 -25.84 0.74
CA ASN A 175 4.93 -26.28 -0.42
C ASN A 175 4.40 -25.05 -1.20
N PRO A 176 4.78 -24.87 -2.48
CA PRO A 176 4.32 -23.72 -3.27
C PRO A 176 2.81 -23.70 -3.53
N GLU A 177 2.12 -24.84 -3.38
CA GLU A 177 0.67 -24.93 -3.51
C GLU A 177 -0.07 -24.67 -2.20
N THR A 178 0.65 -24.51 -1.08
CA THR A 178 0.03 -24.39 0.25
C THR A 178 0.84 -23.48 1.17
N ILE A 179 0.27 -22.31 1.45
CA ILE A 179 0.84 -21.33 2.37
C ILE A 179 0.16 -21.47 3.73
N TYR A 180 0.96 -21.73 4.76
CA TYR A 180 0.51 -21.77 6.15
C TYR A 180 0.78 -20.43 6.81
N VAL A 181 -0.25 -19.84 7.42
CA VAL A 181 -0.11 -18.56 8.14
C VAL A 181 0.41 -18.82 9.55
N PRO A 182 1.59 -18.30 9.93
CA PRO A 182 2.13 -18.44 11.27
C PRO A 182 1.29 -17.72 12.33
N GLN A 183 1.31 -18.27 13.54
CA GLN A 183 0.72 -17.71 14.74
C GLN A 183 1.77 -17.71 15.84
N TYR A 184 2.04 -16.55 16.40
CA TYR A 184 3.02 -16.34 17.46
C TYR A 184 2.75 -15.01 18.17
N PRO A 185 3.20 -14.85 19.42
CA PRO A 185 3.17 -13.55 20.09
C PRO A 185 4.25 -12.62 19.51
N PRO A 186 3.90 -11.50 18.85
CA PRO A 186 4.88 -10.62 18.20
C PRO A 186 5.90 -10.02 19.16
N GLU A 187 5.51 -9.81 20.43
CA GLU A 187 6.33 -9.22 21.48
C GLU A 187 7.62 -10.00 21.71
N MET A 188 7.64 -11.32 21.44
CA MET A 188 8.84 -12.13 21.61
C MET A 188 10.02 -11.70 20.72
N LEU A 189 9.75 -10.90 19.68
CA LEU A 189 10.75 -10.44 18.73
C LEU A 189 11.45 -9.16 19.22
N TYR A 190 10.76 -8.25 19.91
CA TYR A 190 11.29 -6.94 20.28
C TYR A 190 11.32 -6.66 21.79
N GLU A 191 10.54 -7.38 22.61
CA GLU A 191 10.56 -7.21 24.07
C GLU A 191 11.68 -8.06 24.71
N PRO A 192 12.71 -7.45 25.34
CA PRO A 192 13.88 -8.19 25.82
C PRO A 192 13.59 -9.27 26.86
N ASN A 193 12.52 -9.12 27.62
CA ASN A 193 12.14 -10.03 28.72
C ASN A 193 10.99 -10.97 28.38
N TYR A 194 10.53 -10.98 27.13
CA TYR A 194 9.48 -11.88 26.70
C TYR A 194 10.04 -13.29 26.46
N ALA A 195 9.41 -14.31 27.03
CA ALA A 195 9.85 -15.69 26.86
C ALA A 195 9.47 -16.20 25.46
N PRO A 196 10.42 -16.75 24.67
CA PRO A 196 10.10 -17.32 23.36
C PRO A 196 8.97 -18.35 23.43
N ALA A 197 8.02 -18.23 22.51
CA ALA A 197 6.91 -19.16 22.35
C ALA A 197 7.05 -19.92 21.02
N PRO A 198 6.58 -21.18 20.94
CA PRO A 198 6.58 -21.90 19.68
C PRO A 198 5.63 -21.24 18.68
N ILE A 199 6.05 -21.22 17.42
CA ILE A 199 5.19 -20.82 16.29
C ILE A 199 4.18 -21.94 16.05
N SER A 200 2.89 -21.60 16.05
CA SER A 200 1.83 -22.48 15.56
C SER A 200 1.33 -22.01 14.19
N TYR A 201 0.45 -22.77 13.56
CA TYR A 201 -0.13 -22.44 12.27
C TYR A 201 -1.63 -22.71 12.31
N TYR A 202 -2.39 -21.96 11.51
CA TYR A 202 -3.80 -22.29 11.30
C TYR A 202 -3.94 -23.69 10.69
N GLU A 203 -4.78 -24.55 11.30
CA GLU A 203 -4.92 -25.97 10.94
C GLU A 203 -5.51 -26.19 9.55
N GLU A 204 -6.43 -25.32 9.15
CA GLU A 204 -6.94 -25.31 7.79
C GLU A 204 -5.95 -24.52 6.92
N PRO A 205 -5.20 -25.17 6.00
CA PRO A 205 -4.61 -24.43 4.91
C PRO A 205 -5.77 -23.75 4.22
N SER A 206 -5.81 -22.42 4.31
CA SER A 206 -6.99 -21.65 3.95
C SER A 206 -7.53 -22.17 2.62
N PRO A 207 -8.77 -22.69 2.57
CA PRO A 207 -9.29 -23.29 1.35
C PRO A 207 -9.23 -22.19 0.32
N ALA A 208 -8.32 -22.34 -0.65
CA ALA A 208 -8.01 -21.31 -1.60
C ALA A 208 -9.36 -20.79 -2.12
N TYR A 209 -9.65 -19.51 -1.87
CA TYR A 209 -10.58 -18.84 -2.75
C TYR A 209 -9.92 -18.79 -4.12
N TRP A 210 -10.04 -19.90 -4.83
CA TRP A 210 -9.60 -20.04 -6.19
C TRP A 210 -10.52 -19.18 -7.04
N TYR A 211 -10.15 -17.90 -7.14
CA TYR A 211 -10.72 -16.97 -8.07
C TYR A 211 -9.81 -16.95 -9.29
N PRO A 212 -10.27 -17.39 -10.47
CA PRO A 212 -9.49 -17.34 -11.70
C PRO A 212 -8.99 -15.92 -12.05
N GLY A 213 -9.58 -14.87 -11.46
CA GLY A 213 -9.17 -13.48 -11.62
C GLY A 213 -8.21 -12.94 -10.55
N ALA A 214 -7.76 -13.76 -9.57
CA ALA A 214 -6.72 -13.38 -8.62
C ALA A 214 -5.34 -13.44 -9.30
N THR A 215 -5.12 -12.58 -10.30
CA THR A 215 -3.97 -12.61 -11.20
C THR A 215 -2.65 -12.23 -10.53
N PHE A 216 -2.67 -11.74 -9.29
CA PHE A 216 -1.46 -11.58 -8.46
C PHE A 216 -0.65 -12.89 -8.42
N PHE A 217 -1.33 -14.05 -8.52
CA PHE A 217 -0.76 -15.39 -8.50
C PHE A 217 -0.47 -16.04 -9.86
N ALA A 218 -0.67 -15.38 -11.01
CA ALA A 218 -0.44 -16.03 -12.31
C ALA A 218 1.03 -16.49 -12.50
N GLY A 219 1.99 -15.84 -11.83
CA GLY A 219 3.41 -16.28 -11.78
C GLY A 219 3.75 -17.22 -10.61
N ALA A 220 2.95 -17.24 -9.55
CA ALA A 220 3.17 -18.07 -8.36
C ALA A 220 2.80 -19.54 -8.60
N VAL A 221 1.76 -19.81 -9.40
CA VAL A 221 1.33 -21.20 -9.75
C VAL A 221 2.36 -21.92 -10.64
N THR A 222 3.25 -21.21 -11.33
CA THR A 222 4.25 -21.80 -12.24
C THR A 222 5.66 -21.92 -11.66
N GLY A 223 5.87 -21.56 -10.39
CA GLY A 223 7.16 -21.72 -9.70
C GLY A 223 8.29 -20.79 -10.17
N ALA A 224 8.00 -19.81 -11.03
CA ALA A 224 9.01 -18.93 -11.64
C ALA A 224 9.14 -17.55 -10.95
N ALA A 225 8.26 -17.20 -10.00
CA ALA A 225 8.11 -15.82 -9.52
C ALA A 225 8.42 -15.56 -8.03
N PHE A 226 8.71 -16.58 -7.22
CA PHE A 226 8.80 -16.40 -5.75
C PHE A 226 9.99 -15.54 -5.30
N ALA A 227 11.12 -15.58 -6.02
CA ALA A 227 12.27 -14.71 -5.73
C ALA A 227 12.07 -13.23 -6.12
N ALA A 228 10.89 -12.84 -6.64
CA ALA A 228 10.67 -11.55 -7.28
C ALA A 228 9.52 -10.72 -6.67
N ILE A 229 9.01 -11.08 -5.47
CA ILE A 229 7.86 -10.38 -4.87
C ILE A 229 8.29 -9.39 -3.77
N VAL A 230 9.25 -9.75 -2.92
CA VAL A 230 9.99 -8.81 -2.08
C VAL A 230 11.44 -8.80 -2.56
N ASP A 231 11.90 -7.64 -3.01
CA ASP A 231 13.28 -7.41 -3.38
C ASP A 231 14.01 -6.84 -2.15
N TRP A 232 14.64 -7.73 -1.39
CA TRP A 232 15.40 -7.35 -0.19
C TRP A 232 16.70 -6.60 -0.52
N ASP A 233 17.22 -6.73 -1.75
CA ASP A 233 18.46 -6.08 -2.16
C ASP A 233 18.22 -4.62 -2.60
N ASP A 234 17.05 -4.33 -3.21
CA ASP A 234 16.63 -2.98 -3.65
C ASP A 234 15.49 -2.37 -2.82
N TRP A 235 15.10 -3.03 -1.72
CA TRP A 235 14.06 -2.58 -0.79
C TRP A 235 12.69 -2.33 -1.45
N GLY A 236 12.29 -3.25 -2.32
CA GLY A 236 11.05 -3.16 -3.09
C GLY A 236 10.04 -4.26 -2.75
N VAL A 237 8.75 -3.96 -2.95
CA VAL A 237 7.69 -4.98 -3.02
C VAL A 237 7.01 -4.91 -4.40
N TRP A 238 7.17 -5.94 -5.22
CA TRP A 238 6.57 -6.05 -6.55
C TRP A 238 5.12 -6.56 -6.45
N GLY A 239 4.19 -5.87 -7.11
CA GLY A 239 2.78 -6.27 -7.18
C GLY A 239 1.75 -5.15 -6.97
N GLY A 240 2.18 -3.97 -6.54
CA GLY A 240 1.38 -2.73 -6.57
C GLY A 240 1.72 -1.89 -7.81
N ARG A 241 0.73 -1.21 -8.39
CA ARG A 241 1.01 -0.12 -9.34
C ARG A 241 1.46 1.08 -8.51
N TRP A 242 2.75 1.29 -8.43
CA TRP A 242 3.35 2.50 -7.85
C TRP A 242 3.71 3.47 -8.97
#